data_AF-A0A2G2KQC0-F1
#
_entry.id   AF-A0A2G2KQC0-F1
#
_cell.length_a   1.000
_cell.length_b   1.000
_cell.length_c   1.000
_cell.angle_alpha   90.00
_cell.angle_beta   90.00
_cell.angle_gamma   90.00
#
_symmetry.space_group_name_H-M   'P 1'
#
loop_
_entity.id
_entity.type
_entity.pdbx_description
1 polymer ?
#
loop_
_entity_poly.entity_id
_entity_poly.type
_entity_poly.pdbx_seq_one_letter_code
_entity_poly.pdbx_strand_id
1 'polypeptide(L)' 'MDAEEVIISKDGDNLIIKPKPKNWNSYFLNSQKLSNDYPDVIDDLPLQTRDEF' A
#
# COMPACT_ATOMS: atom_id res chain seq x y z
N MET A 1 9.89 15.91 7.02
CA MET A 1 9.97 14.54 6.49
C MET A 1 9.13 13.72 7.44
N ASP A 2 7.90 13.43 7.06
CA ASP A 2 6.97 12.72 7.94
C ASP A 2 6.90 11.27 7.48
N ALA A 3 7.12 10.33 8.40
CA ALA A 3 7.11 8.90 8.15
C ALA A 3 6.06 8.23 9.04
N GLU A 4 5.17 7.43 8.44
CA GLU A 4 4.09 6.72 9.15
C GLU A 4 4.62 5.59 10.05
N GLU A 5 5.74 4.98 9.66
CA GLU A 5 6.37 3.88 10.41
C GLU A 5 7.89 4.11 10.54
N VAL A 6 8.46 3.67 11.66
CA VAL A 6 9.89 3.78 11.96
C VAL A 6 10.47 2.45 12.43
N ILE A 7 11.76 2.25 12.19
CA ILE A 7 12.57 1.18 12.77
C ILE A 7 13.32 1.76 13.96
N ILE A 8 13.15 1.15 15.13
CA ILE A 8 13.83 1.53 16.37
C ILE A 8 14.90 0.46 16.67
N SER A 9 16.14 0.90 16.85
CA SER A 9 17.25 0.01 17.22
C SER A 9 18.15 0.69 18.25
N LYS A 10 18.77 -0.10 19.13
CA LYS A 10 19.72 0.37 20.14
C LYS A 10 21.15 0.06 19.71
N ASP A 11 22.05 1.04 19.83
CA ASP A 11 23.48 0.89 19.57
C ASP A 11 24.27 1.47 20.76
N GLY A 12 24.73 0.59 21.65
CA GLY A 12 25.30 1.00 22.94
C GLY A 12 24.28 1.80 23.75
N ASP A 13 24.64 3.04 24.11
CA ASP A 13 23.76 3.98 24.81
C ASP A 13 22.90 4.84 23.87
N ASN A 14 23.05 4.67 22.55
CA ASN A 14 22.32 5.45 21.57
C ASN A 14 21.02 4.75 21.15
N LEU A 15 19.95 5.53 21.05
CA LEU A 15 18.70 5.12 20.41
C LEU A 15 18.68 5.62 18.97
N ILE A 16 18.63 4.70 18.02
CA ILE A 16 18.55 5.00 16.59
C ILE A 16 17.10 4.84 16.14
N ILE A 17 16.56 5.90 15.54
CA ILE A 17 15.22 5.91 14.93
C ILE A 17 15.39 6.25 13.46
N LYS A 18 14.94 5.36 12.58
CA LYS A 18 15.00 5.56 11.13
C LYS A 18 13.62 5.39 10.50
N PRO A 19 13.23 6.21 9.51
CA PRO A 19 12.03 5.95 8.72
C PRO A 19 12.08 4.53 8.15
N LYS A 20 10.98 3.79 8.28
CA LYS A 20 10.90 2.45 7.70
C LYS A 20 10.73 2.60 6.18
N PRO A 21 11.65 2.06 5.36
CA PRO A 21 11.51 2.13 3.92
C PRO A 21 10.30 1.31 3.47
N LYS A 22 9.41 1.93 2.70
CA LYS A 22 8.30 1.21 2.05
C LYS A 22 8.90 0.24 1.02
N ASN A 23 8.58 -1.04 1.17
CA ASN A 23 9.04 -2.06 0.24
C ASN A 23 7.89 -3.01 -0.12
N TRP A 24 7.79 -3.35 -1.41
CA TRP A 24 6.69 -4.16 -1.93
C TRP A 24 6.68 -5.58 -1.36
N ASN A 25 7.86 -6.17 -1.13
CA ASN A 25 7.95 -7.53 -0.61
C ASN A 25 7.30 -7.67 0.79
N SER A 26 7.63 -6.77 1.71
CA SER A 26 7.04 -6.70 3.05
C SER A 26 5.57 -6.34 3.01
N TYR A 27 5.13 -5.50 2.05
CA TYR A 27 3.72 -5.23 1.85
C TYR A 27 2.97 -6.51 1.46
N PHE A 28 3.41 -7.24 0.43
CA PHE A 28 2.72 -8.47 0.01
C PHE A 28 2.73 -9.58 1.07
N LEU A 29 3.74 -9.61 1.95
CA LEU A 29 3.82 -10.59 3.03
C LEU A 29 2.92 -10.25 4.23
N ASN A 30 2.76 -8.97 4.58
CA ASN A 30 2.16 -8.55 5.85
C ASN A 30 0.92 -7.67 5.71
N SER A 31 0.57 -7.25 4.50
CA SER A 31 -0.58 -6.36 4.27
C SER A 31 -1.91 -7.08 4.52
N GLN A 32 -2.92 -6.27 4.82
CA GLN A 32 -4.28 -6.72 4.88
C GLN A 32 -4.70 -7.27 3.52
N LYS A 33 -5.18 -8.52 3.52
CA LYS A 33 -5.78 -9.12 2.33
C LYS A 33 -7.17 -8.55 2.11
N LEU A 34 -7.55 -8.43 0.84
CA LEU A 34 -8.93 -8.12 0.49
C LEU A 34 -9.86 -9.20 1.04
N SER A 35 -11.06 -8.81 1.43
CA SER A 35 -12.09 -9.76 1.86
C SER A 35 -12.48 -10.69 0.71
N ASN A 36 -13.04 -11.85 1.02
CA ASN A 36 -13.55 -12.79 0.01
C ASN A 36 -14.75 -12.24 -0.80
N ASP A 37 -15.35 -11.14 -0.35
CA ASP A 37 -16.43 -10.42 -1.07
C ASP A 37 -15.87 -9.41 -2.09
N TYR A 38 -14.54 -9.33 -2.24
CA TYR A 38 -13.94 -8.47 -3.24
C TYR A 38 -14.14 -9.07 -4.64
N PRO A 39 -14.62 -8.30 -5.63
CA PRO A 39 -14.96 -8.85 -6.94
C PRO A 39 -13.71 -9.32 -7.69
N ASP A 40 -13.77 -10.53 -8.23
CA ASP A 40 -12.72 -11.08 -9.10
C ASP A 40 -12.72 -10.44 -10.50
N VAL A 41 -13.84 -9.86 -10.91
CA VAL A 41 -14.04 -9.28 -12.24
C VAL A 41 -14.59 -7.86 -12.09
N ILE A 42 -13.97 -6.93 -12.82
CA ILE A 42 -14.47 -5.57 -13.02
C ILE A 42 -15.08 -5.53 -14.42
N ASP A 43 -16.33 -5.11 -14.53
CA ASP A 43 -17.00 -4.91 -15.81
C ASP A 43 -16.53 -3.59 -16.43
N ASP A 44 -15.50 -3.68 -17.29
CA ASP A 44 -14.95 -2.55 -18.02
C ASP A 44 -15.79 -2.26 -19.27
N LEU A 45 -16.93 -1.59 -19.05
CA LEU A 45 -17.85 -1.25 -20.12
C LEU A 45 -17.18 -0.32 -21.14
N PRO A 46 -17.38 -0.56 -22.45
CA PRO A 46 -16.84 0.31 -23.48
C PRO A 46 -17.41 1.72 -23.36
N LEU A 47 -16.63 2.70 -23.80
CA LEU A 47 -17.08 4.09 -23.91
C LEU A 47 -18.38 4.16 -24.72
N GLN A 48 -19.40 4.81 -24.15
CA GLN A 48 -20.66 5.02 -24.85
C GLN A 48 -20.51 6.15 -25.87
N THR A 49 -20.91 5.89 -27.11
CA THR A 49 -21.10 6.94 -28.11
C THR A 49 -22.30 7.79 -27.69
N ARG A 50 -22.13 9.11 -27.61
CA ARG A 50 -23.23 10.07 -27.45
C ARG A 50 -23.58 10.63 -28.82
N ASP A 51 -24.87 10.78 -29.12
CA ASP A 51 -25.29 11.52 -30.30
C ASP A 51 -24.83 12.98 -30.17
N GLU A 52 -24.06 13.44 -31.15
CA GLU A 52 -23.69 14.86 -31.28
C GLU A 52 -24.93 15.61 -31.79
N PHE A 53 -25.41 16.57 -30.99
CA PHE A 53 -26.52 17.47 -31.35
C PHE A 53 -26.08 18.50 -32.39
#